data_AF-A0A8T3SPE0-F1
#
_entry.id   AF-A0A8T3SPE0-F1
#
_cell.length_a   1.000
_cell.length_b   1.000
_cell.length_c   1.000
_cell.angle_alpha   90.00
_cell.angle_beta   90.00
_cell.angle_gamma   90.00
#
_symmetry.space_group_name_H-M   'P 1'
#
loop_
_entity.id
_entity.type
_entity.pdbx_description
1 polymer ?
#
loop_
_entity_poly.entity_id
_entity_poly.type
_entity_poly.pdbx_seq_one_letter_code
_entity_poly.pdbx_strand_id
1 'polypeptide(L)'
;MSMHSRKYLRIEGDLATLVTEVTEREVALDDLLSRLAEQRSACSGVLPAGCRFWVRSPEGREVFVVEQLPMRRQIVYHASRRYGSEPVTHRLSFPYVVFVVPSVGGRIESVMNFFRTSPLGSLDDPLEHSCLPNTSDDGIVCLGSVQVAGDSSAERIEALIGAFWGSRFNADIRRHPLPFSGGFRAWASRSRRDPMAGLSAPYDRYWRSLRQVVAAAAGMSPEDLPGAATSGEGQASVETPAPEQTPPAEGGDSHAAAA
;
A
#
# COMPACT_ATOMS: atom_id res chain seq x y z
N MET A 1 24.59 -18.08 23.37
CA MET A 1 24.51 -17.36 22.08
C MET A 1 25.44 -16.18 22.17
N SER A 2 26.44 -16.08 21.30
CA SER A 2 27.41 -14.98 21.33
C SER A 2 26.81 -13.78 20.60
N MET A 3 26.52 -12.70 21.33
CA MET A 3 26.14 -11.42 20.73
C MET A 3 27.34 -10.85 19.99
N HIS A 4 27.22 -10.68 18.68
CA HIS A 4 28.25 -10.04 17.88
C HIS A 4 27.89 -8.55 17.75
N SER A 5 28.69 -7.69 18.37
CA SER A 5 28.57 -6.24 18.20
C SER A 5 29.63 -5.78 17.20
N ARG A 6 29.21 -5.08 16.14
CA ARG A 6 30.11 -4.38 15.23
C ARG A 6 30.09 -2.88 15.55
N LYS A 7 31.27 -2.27 15.62
CA LYS A 7 31.41 -0.82 15.76
C LYS A 7 32.07 -0.27 14.52
N TYR A 8 31.47 0.74 13.91
CA TYR A 8 32.04 1.44 12.78
C TYR A 8 31.71 2.93 12.86
N LEU A 9 32.57 3.75 12.26
CA LEU A 9 32.33 5.17 12.10
C LEU A 9 31.58 5.39 10.80
N ARG A 10 30.40 6.01 10.88
CA ARG A 10 29.64 6.49 9.71
C ARG A 10 29.94 7.97 9.53
N ILE A 11 30.50 8.33 8.39
CA ILE A 11 30.84 9.71 8.05
C ILE A 11 29.88 10.17 6.95
N GLU A 12 29.09 11.20 7.23
CA GLU A 12 28.13 11.82 6.31
C GLU A 12 28.40 13.32 6.27
N GLY A 13 28.98 13.81 5.16
CA GLY A 13 29.45 15.19 5.06
C GLY A 13 30.62 15.48 6.00
N ASP A 14 30.45 16.47 6.88
CA ASP A 14 31.39 16.87 7.94
C ASP A 14 31.08 16.21 9.30
N LEU A 15 30.07 15.35 9.38
CA LEU A 15 29.65 14.69 10.61
C LEU A 15 30.16 13.24 10.69
N ALA A 16 30.79 12.89 11.80
CA ALA A 16 31.19 11.51 12.11
C ALA A 16 30.34 10.95 13.26
N THR A 17 29.62 9.85 13.01
CA THR A 17 28.80 9.14 14.00
C THR A 17 29.42 7.78 14.31
N LEU A 18 29.66 7.47 15.59
CA LEU A 18 29.99 6.11 16.01
C LEU A 18 28.73 5.26 16.05
N VAL A 19 28.61 4.30 15.13
CA VAL A 19 27.50 3.35 15.07
C VAL A 19 27.91 2.05 15.74
N THR A 20 27.10 1.59 16.70
CA THR A 20 27.22 0.25 17.28
C THR A 20 26.04 -0.58 16.79
N GLU A 21 26.31 -1.54 15.92
CA GLU A 21 25.32 -2.50 15.43
C GLU A 21 25.39 -3.75 16.32
N VAL A 22 24.25 -4.13 16.91
CA VAL A 22 24.14 -5.32 17.76
C VAL A 22 23.24 -6.33 17.04
N THR A 23 23.80 -7.48 16.70
CA THR A 23 23.00 -8.59 16.18
C THR A 23 22.47 -9.41 17.34
N GLU A 24 21.19 -9.23 17.67
CA GLU A 24 20.54 -9.95 18.77
C GLU A 24 20.37 -11.45 18.48
N ARG A 25 20.03 -11.78 17.22
CA ARG A 25 19.85 -13.16 16.78
C ARG A 25 20.05 -13.27 15.27
N GLU A 26 20.81 -14.28 14.85
CA GLU A 26 20.85 -14.72 13.46
C GLU A 26 19.91 -15.92 13.27
N VAL A 27 19.13 -15.89 12.20
CA VAL A 27 18.25 -16.99 11.79
C VAL A 27 18.44 -17.22 10.30
N ALA A 28 18.28 -18.47 9.85
CA ALA A 28 18.19 -18.73 8.42
C ALA A 28 16.97 -17.98 7.87
N LEU A 29 17.13 -17.34 6.72
CA LEU A 29 16.05 -16.56 6.11
C LEU A 29 14.83 -17.44 5.82
N ASP A 30 15.05 -18.67 5.37
CA ASP A 30 13.97 -19.63 5.14
C ASP A 30 13.24 -19.99 6.44
N ASP A 31 13.93 -20.07 7.58
CA ASP A 31 13.28 -20.30 8.89
C ASP A 31 12.48 -19.08 9.34
N LEU A 32 12.97 -17.86 9.08
CA LEU A 32 12.24 -16.63 9.38
C LEU A 32 10.97 -16.53 8.54
N LEU A 33 11.09 -16.77 7.24
CA LEU A 33 9.96 -16.74 6.31
C LEU A 33 8.96 -17.86 6.61
N SER A 34 9.46 -19.05 6.95
CA SER A 34 8.62 -20.16 7.41
C SER A 34 7.88 -19.80 8.69
N ARG A 35 8.54 -19.23 9.68
CA ARG A 35 7.89 -18.80 10.93
C ARG A 35 6.88 -17.66 10.74
N LEU A 36 7.19 -16.70 9.88
CA LEU A 36 6.22 -15.66 9.49
C LEU A 36 5.01 -16.26 8.78
N ALA A 37 5.23 -17.28 7.93
CA ALA A 37 4.15 -18.03 7.30
C ALA A 37 3.39 -18.93 8.29
N GLU A 38 4.03 -19.45 9.33
CA GLU A 38 3.40 -20.25 10.40
C GLU A 38 2.59 -19.39 11.37
N GLN A 39 2.94 -18.12 11.55
CA GLN A 39 2.10 -17.12 12.22
C GLN A 39 0.85 -16.73 11.43
N ARG A 40 0.49 -17.50 10.40
CA ARG A 40 -0.83 -17.47 9.76
C ARG A 40 -1.91 -17.41 10.84
N SER A 41 -2.57 -16.26 10.92
CA SER A 41 -3.79 -16.06 11.67
C SER A 41 -4.74 -17.23 11.39
N ALA A 42 -5.33 -17.78 12.44
CA ALA A 42 -6.29 -18.88 12.36
C ALA A 42 -7.28 -18.63 11.21
N CYS A 43 -7.34 -19.56 10.24
CA CYS A 43 -8.40 -19.55 9.24
C CYS A 43 -9.72 -19.74 9.99
N SER A 44 -10.51 -18.67 10.14
CA SER A 44 -11.77 -18.73 10.87
C SER A 44 -12.86 -19.50 10.10
N GLY A 45 -12.56 -20.06 8.93
CA GLY A 45 -13.54 -20.61 7.97
C GLY A 45 -14.48 -19.55 7.37
N VAL A 46 -14.50 -18.34 7.95
CA VAL A 46 -15.40 -17.24 7.60
C VAL A 46 -14.68 -16.15 6.80
N LEU A 47 -13.41 -15.87 7.09
CA LEU A 47 -12.62 -14.85 6.41
C LEU A 47 -11.50 -15.47 5.55
N PRO A 48 -11.13 -14.84 4.42
CA PRO A 48 -10.00 -15.30 3.60
C PRO A 48 -8.70 -15.33 4.40
N ALA A 49 -7.80 -16.26 4.08
CA ALA A 49 -6.47 -16.28 4.65
C ALA A 49 -5.72 -14.96 4.41
N GLY A 50 -5.18 -14.38 5.48
CA GLY A 50 -4.49 -13.08 5.42
C GLY A 50 -5.43 -11.87 5.43
N CYS A 51 -6.74 -12.04 5.67
CA CYS A 51 -7.65 -10.92 5.86
C CYS A 51 -7.22 -10.08 7.08
N ARG A 52 -6.89 -8.81 6.85
CA ARG A 52 -6.48 -7.84 7.89
C ARG A 52 -7.61 -6.94 8.31
N PHE A 53 -8.47 -6.56 7.37
CA PHE A 53 -9.65 -5.76 7.63
C PHE A 53 -10.84 -6.33 6.86
N TRP A 54 -12.01 -6.26 7.48
CA TRP A 54 -13.29 -6.56 6.84
C TRP A 54 -14.26 -5.45 7.23
N VAL A 55 -14.86 -4.82 6.23
CA VAL A 55 -15.81 -3.73 6.40
C VAL A 55 -17.11 -4.12 5.73
N ARG A 56 -18.23 -3.81 6.40
CA ARG A 56 -19.57 -3.99 5.83
C ARG A 56 -20.32 -2.68 5.91
N SER A 57 -20.80 -2.20 4.76
CA SER A 57 -21.63 -1.00 4.67
C SER A 57 -23.07 -1.28 5.14
N PRO A 58 -23.82 -0.25 5.56
CA PRO A 58 -25.24 -0.39 5.88
C PRO A 58 -26.09 -0.97 4.73
N GLU A 59 -25.70 -0.70 3.49
CA GLU A 59 -26.34 -1.19 2.27
C GLU A 59 -25.97 -2.65 1.94
N GLY A 60 -25.16 -3.29 2.79
CA GLY A 60 -24.78 -4.70 2.65
C GLY A 60 -23.64 -4.95 1.67
N ARG A 61 -22.86 -3.92 1.31
CA ARG A 61 -21.58 -4.09 0.60
C ARG A 61 -20.53 -4.58 1.59
N GLU A 62 -19.74 -5.57 1.22
CA GLU A 62 -18.66 -6.12 2.05
C GLU A 62 -17.32 -5.92 1.35
N VAL A 63 -16.34 -5.36 2.06
CA VAL A 63 -14.98 -5.14 1.54
C VAL A 63 -14.01 -5.93 2.39
N PHE A 64 -13.25 -6.81 1.73
CA PHE A 64 -12.20 -7.61 2.36
C PHE A 64 -10.84 -7.03 1.99
N VAL A 65 -10.00 -6.77 2.99
CA VAL A 65 -8.60 -6.39 2.79
C VAL A 65 -7.73 -7.56 3.14
N VAL A 66 -7.15 -8.19 2.13
CA VAL A 66 -6.30 -9.38 2.26
C VAL A 66 -4.84 -8.99 2.03
N GLU A 67 -4.00 -9.23 3.02
CA GLU A 67 -2.56 -9.03 2.93
C GLU A 67 -1.85 -10.37 2.73
N GLN A 68 -1.00 -10.43 1.71
CA GLN A 68 -0.05 -11.52 1.54
C GLN A 68 1.34 -11.05 1.96
N LEU A 69 2.00 -11.88 2.78
CA LEU A 69 3.35 -11.63 3.26
C LEU A 69 4.37 -11.57 2.11
N PRO A 70 5.52 -10.89 2.32
CA PRO A 70 6.61 -10.84 1.37
C PRO A 70 7.08 -12.25 1.04
N MET A 71 7.11 -12.57 -0.25
CA MET A 71 7.54 -13.89 -0.69
C MET A 71 7.97 -13.90 -2.15
N ARG A 72 8.71 -14.95 -2.51
CA ARG A 72 9.08 -15.20 -3.90
C ARG A 72 7.95 -15.93 -4.62
N ARG A 73 7.33 -15.30 -5.60
CA ARG A 73 6.25 -15.88 -6.42
C ARG A 73 6.69 -16.09 -7.85
N GLN A 74 6.12 -17.10 -8.46
CA GLN A 74 6.22 -17.31 -9.90
C GLN A 74 5.14 -16.49 -10.59
N ILE A 75 5.52 -15.77 -11.65
CA ILE A 75 4.58 -15.12 -12.56
C ILE A 75 4.88 -15.54 -13.99
N VAL A 76 3.85 -15.55 -14.84
CA VAL A 76 3.99 -15.77 -16.28
C VAL A 76 3.77 -14.44 -16.97
N TYR A 77 4.79 -13.96 -17.70
CA TYR A 77 4.75 -12.69 -18.42
C TYR A 77 4.88 -12.91 -19.93
N HIS A 78 3.98 -12.28 -20.66
CA HIS A 78 3.94 -12.27 -22.11
C HIS A 78 4.33 -10.88 -22.62
N ALA A 79 5.59 -10.75 -23.05
CA ALA A 79 6.22 -9.46 -23.33
C ALA A 79 5.82 -8.83 -24.67
N SER A 80 5.28 -9.63 -25.59
CA SER A 80 5.11 -9.25 -26.99
C SER A 80 3.69 -9.48 -27.45
N ARG A 81 3.12 -8.47 -28.12
CA ARG A 81 1.85 -8.61 -28.85
C ARG A 81 1.98 -9.48 -30.10
N ARG A 82 3.19 -9.91 -30.48
CA ARG A 82 3.38 -10.78 -31.64
C ARG A 82 2.84 -12.17 -31.33
N TYR A 83 1.94 -12.61 -32.19
CA TYR A 83 1.43 -13.97 -32.28
C TYR A 83 2.61 -14.96 -32.31
N GLY A 84 2.57 -15.98 -31.44
CA GLY A 84 3.60 -17.02 -31.33
C GLY A 84 4.82 -16.70 -30.44
N SER A 85 4.85 -15.56 -29.75
CA SER A 85 5.86 -15.33 -28.72
C SER A 85 5.56 -16.15 -27.47
N GLU A 86 6.55 -16.90 -26.97
CA GLU A 86 6.37 -17.76 -25.81
C GLU A 86 6.32 -16.94 -24.50
N PRO A 87 5.36 -17.21 -23.61
CA PRO A 87 5.34 -16.61 -22.27
C PRO A 87 6.60 -16.99 -21.47
N VAL A 88 7.16 -16.02 -20.77
CA VAL A 88 8.34 -16.22 -19.92
C VAL A 88 7.92 -16.29 -18.46
N THR A 89 8.40 -17.32 -17.79
CA THR A 89 8.18 -17.50 -16.34
C THR A 89 9.28 -16.79 -15.56
N HIS A 90 8.89 -15.93 -14.61
CA HIS A 90 9.80 -15.24 -13.70
C HIS A 90 9.49 -15.61 -12.25
N ARG A 91 10.53 -15.81 -11.43
CA ARG A 91 10.40 -15.97 -9.97
C ARG A 91 10.89 -14.72 -9.26
N LEU A 92 9.96 -13.93 -8.76
CA LEU A 92 10.17 -12.56 -8.27
C LEU A 92 9.89 -12.48 -6.77
N SER A 93 10.71 -11.72 -6.06
CA SER A 93 10.50 -11.33 -4.66
C SER A 93 9.51 -10.18 -4.62
N PHE A 94 8.34 -10.43 -4.07
CA PHE A 94 7.32 -9.41 -3.86
C PHE A 94 7.40 -8.86 -2.45
N PRO A 95 7.02 -7.58 -2.26
CA PRO A 95 6.83 -6.99 -0.95
C PRO A 95 5.51 -7.52 -0.34
N TYR A 96 4.95 -6.84 0.66
CA TYR A 96 3.58 -7.13 1.07
C TYR A 96 2.65 -6.82 -0.10
N VAL A 97 1.76 -7.74 -0.42
CA VAL A 97 0.78 -7.57 -1.50
C VAL A 97 -0.60 -7.45 -0.87
N VAL A 98 -1.24 -6.31 -1.07
CA VAL A 98 -2.54 -5.99 -0.50
C VAL A 98 -3.60 -6.11 -1.59
N PHE A 99 -4.61 -6.92 -1.32
CA PHE A 99 -5.81 -7.03 -2.15
C PHE A 99 -6.98 -6.38 -1.43
N VAL A 100 -7.71 -5.52 -2.14
CA VAL A 100 -9.00 -4.98 -1.67
C VAL A 100 -10.09 -5.55 -2.54
N VAL A 101 -11.03 -6.27 -1.94
CA VAL A 101 -12.04 -7.06 -2.65
C VAL A 101 -13.43 -6.66 -2.18
N PRO A 102 -14.12 -5.74 -2.88
CA PRO A 102 -15.54 -5.48 -2.65
C PRO A 102 -16.41 -6.62 -3.17
N SER A 103 -17.48 -6.90 -2.44
CA SER A 103 -18.51 -7.86 -2.79
C SER A 103 -19.89 -7.39 -2.34
N VAL A 104 -20.92 -7.83 -3.06
CA VAL A 104 -22.33 -7.51 -2.76
C VAL A 104 -23.15 -8.78 -2.92
N GLY A 105 -23.91 -9.15 -1.88
CA GLY A 105 -24.70 -10.39 -1.88
C GLY A 105 -23.85 -11.64 -2.16
N GLY A 106 -22.59 -11.66 -1.68
CA GLY A 106 -21.63 -12.75 -1.91
C GLY A 106 -21.01 -12.79 -3.31
N ARG A 107 -21.36 -11.86 -4.21
CA ARG A 107 -20.71 -11.73 -5.53
C ARG A 107 -19.57 -10.72 -5.44
N ILE A 108 -18.37 -11.11 -5.89
CA ILE A 108 -17.23 -10.20 -5.99
C ILE A 108 -17.48 -9.20 -7.12
N GLU A 109 -17.35 -7.91 -6.83
CA GLU A 109 -17.53 -6.83 -7.81
C GLU A 109 -16.23 -6.52 -8.56
N SER A 110 -15.10 -6.47 -7.83
CA SER A 110 -13.78 -6.21 -8.39
C SER A 110 -12.68 -6.72 -7.45
N VAL A 111 -11.43 -6.68 -7.91
CA VAL A 111 -10.26 -6.83 -7.05
C VAL A 111 -9.26 -5.73 -7.39
N MET A 112 -8.78 -5.07 -6.35
CA MET A 112 -7.70 -4.10 -6.44
C MET A 112 -6.42 -4.69 -5.86
N ASN A 113 -5.27 -4.31 -6.40
CA ASN A 113 -3.96 -4.79 -6.00
C ASN A 113 -2.98 -3.63 -5.74
N PHE A 114 -2.37 -3.65 -4.56
CA PHE A 114 -1.40 -2.67 -4.10
C PHE A 114 -0.19 -3.36 -3.48
N PHE A 115 0.91 -2.62 -3.36
CA PHE A 115 2.10 -3.05 -2.64
C PHE A 115 2.32 -2.24 -1.37
N ARG A 116 3.09 -2.83 -0.47
CA ARG A 116 3.66 -2.15 0.69
C ARG A 116 4.99 -2.76 1.11
N THR A 117 5.90 -1.92 1.55
CA THR A 117 7.21 -2.31 2.11
C THR A 117 7.18 -2.63 3.61
N SER A 118 6.01 -2.52 4.26
CA SER A 118 5.77 -2.88 5.68
C SER A 118 4.38 -3.49 5.87
N PRO A 119 4.16 -4.31 6.92
CA PRO A 119 2.85 -4.90 7.19
C PRO A 119 1.76 -3.84 7.40
N LEU A 120 0.52 -4.16 7.03
CA LEU A 120 -0.68 -3.43 7.43
C LEU A 120 -0.79 -3.42 8.96
N GLY A 121 -0.80 -2.21 9.53
CA GLY A 121 -1.10 -1.94 10.94
C GLY A 121 -2.39 -1.15 11.12
N SER A 122 -2.77 -0.31 10.16
CA SER A 122 -4.00 0.49 10.21
C SER A 122 -4.64 0.72 8.84
N LEU A 123 -5.87 1.23 8.83
CA LEU A 123 -6.53 1.70 7.60
C LEU A 123 -5.89 3.00 7.07
N ASP A 124 -5.19 3.78 7.89
CA ASP A 124 -4.58 5.04 7.44
C ASP A 124 -3.21 4.85 6.79
N ASP A 125 -2.72 3.61 6.79
CA ASP A 125 -1.42 3.32 6.24
C ASP A 125 -1.36 3.60 4.72
N PRO A 126 -0.20 4.08 4.22
CA PRO A 126 -0.03 4.36 2.81
C PRO A 126 0.03 3.08 1.98
N LEU A 127 -0.35 3.22 0.72
CA LEU A 127 -0.24 2.18 -0.29
C LEU A 127 0.79 2.59 -1.36
N GLU A 128 1.35 1.59 -2.02
CA GLU A 128 2.18 1.75 -3.21
C GLU A 128 1.46 1.12 -4.40
N HIS A 129 1.66 1.68 -5.59
CA HIS A 129 1.10 1.10 -6.79
C HIS A 129 1.68 -0.29 -7.06
N SER A 130 0.82 -1.21 -7.46
CA SER A 130 1.28 -2.45 -8.05
C SER A 130 1.91 -2.16 -9.42
N CYS A 131 3.15 -2.59 -9.60
CA CYS A 131 3.81 -2.57 -10.90
C CYS A 131 3.50 -3.83 -11.73
N LEU A 132 2.56 -4.67 -11.28
CA LEU A 132 2.11 -5.83 -12.03
C LEU A 132 1.23 -5.39 -13.20
N PRO A 133 1.43 -5.96 -14.41
CA PRO A 133 0.56 -5.68 -15.52
C PRO A 133 -0.88 -6.16 -15.28
N ASN A 134 -1.78 -5.79 -16.19
CA ASN A 134 -3.22 -6.01 -16.05
C ASN A 134 -3.82 -5.28 -14.84
N THR A 135 -3.20 -4.18 -14.40
CA THR A 135 -3.66 -3.37 -13.27
C THR A 135 -3.79 -1.92 -13.71
N SER A 136 -4.93 -1.28 -13.42
CA SER A 136 -5.18 0.14 -13.70
C SER A 136 -4.41 1.07 -12.74
N ASP A 137 -4.45 2.38 -12.99
CA ASP A 137 -3.86 3.40 -12.10
C ASP A 137 -4.50 3.37 -10.70
N ASP A 138 -5.78 3.00 -10.60
CA ASP A 138 -6.50 2.84 -9.33
C ASP A 138 -6.29 1.47 -8.67
N GLY A 139 -5.35 0.67 -9.19
CA GLY A 139 -5.07 -0.67 -8.66
C GLY A 139 -6.08 -1.74 -9.11
N ILE A 140 -7.10 -1.42 -9.91
CA ILE A 140 -8.12 -2.38 -10.33
C ILE A 140 -7.49 -3.39 -11.30
N VAL A 141 -7.62 -4.68 -10.97
CA VAL A 141 -7.11 -5.77 -11.79
C VAL A 141 -8.10 -6.11 -12.90
N CYS A 142 -7.60 -6.18 -14.13
CA CYS A 142 -8.33 -6.75 -15.26
C CYS A 142 -8.24 -8.27 -15.22
N LEU A 143 -9.31 -8.91 -14.79
CA LEU A 143 -9.42 -10.37 -14.72
C LEU A 143 -9.99 -11.01 -16.00
N GLY A 144 -10.38 -10.21 -17.00
CA GLY A 144 -11.00 -10.72 -18.21
C GLY A 144 -12.25 -11.56 -17.92
N SER A 145 -12.28 -12.79 -18.42
CA SER A 145 -13.38 -13.74 -18.24
C SER A 145 -13.15 -14.77 -17.12
N VAL A 146 -12.28 -14.47 -16.15
CA VAL A 146 -12.04 -15.38 -15.01
C VAL A 146 -13.35 -15.56 -14.24
N GLN A 147 -13.76 -16.81 -14.10
CA GLN A 147 -14.84 -17.21 -13.20
C GLN A 147 -14.24 -17.97 -12.03
N VAL A 148 -14.66 -17.61 -10.82
CA VAL A 148 -14.25 -18.28 -9.59
C VAL A 148 -15.45 -18.91 -8.92
N ALA A 149 -15.27 -20.12 -8.43
CA ALA A 149 -16.28 -20.86 -7.66
C ALA A 149 -15.79 -21.04 -6.22
N GLY A 150 -16.74 -21.21 -5.31
CA GLY A 150 -16.49 -21.41 -3.88
C GLY A 150 -17.81 -21.33 -3.12
N ASP A 151 -17.91 -22.12 -2.06
CA ASP A 151 -19.11 -22.21 -1.22
C ASP A 151 -19.22 -20.99 -0.30
N SER A 152 -18.07 -20.41 0.07
CA SER A 152 -17.98 -19.19 0.89
C SER A 152 -17.33 -18.01 0.15
N SER A 153 -17.54 -16.78 0.66
CA SER A 153 -16.82 -15.60 0.18
C SER A 153 -15.30 -15.76 0.34
N ALA A 154 -14.86 -16.39 1.43
CA ALA A 154 -13.44 -16.67 1.67
C ALA A 154 -12.83 -17.51 0.55
N GLU A 155 -13.46 -18.63 0.20
CA GLU A 155 -13.01 -19.52 -0.87
C GLU A 155 -13.00 -18.82 -2.24
N ARG A 156 -14.03 -18.03 -2.56
CA ARG A 156 -14.08 -17.28 -3.83
C ARG A 156 -12.95 -16.25 -3.92
N ILE A 157 -12.66 -15.55 -2.82
CA ILE A 157 -11.57 -14.57 -2.75
C ILE A 157 -10.21 -15.25 -2.89
N GLU A 158 -10.01 -16.39 -2.23
CA GLU A 158 -8.77 -17.16 -2.37
C GLU A 158 -8.59 -17.70 -3.78
N ALA A 159 -9.65 -18.22 -4.39
CA ALA A 159 -9.66 -18.66 -5.78
C ALA A 159 -9.36 -17.49 -6.73
N LEU A 160 -9.90 -16.29 -6.45
CA LEU A 160 -9.64 -15.08 -7.24
C LEU A 160 -8.19 -14.63 -7.17
N ILE A 161 -7.63 -14.58 -5.96
CA ILE A 161 -6.22 -14.24 -5.76
C ILE A 161 -5.31 -15.31 -6.42
N GLY A 162 -5.70 -16.58 -6.34
CA GLY A 162 -5.03 -17.67 -7.06
C GLY A 162 -5.06 -17.47 -8.57
N ALA A 163 -6.23 -17.14 -9.14
CA ALA A 163 -6.40 -16.85 -10.56
C ALA A 163 -5.60 -15.62 -11.01
N PHE A 164 -5.52 -14.58 -10.18
CA PHE A 164 -4.67 -13.42 -10.42
C PHE A 164 -3.20 -13.83 -10.59
N TRP A 165 -2.65 -14.60 -9.65
CA TRP A 165 -1.27 -15.07 -9.73
C TRP A 165 -1.03 -16.08 -10.86
N GLY A 166 -2.04 -16.89 -11.19
CA GLY A 166 -2.01 -17.81 -12.32
C GLY A 166 -2.25 -17.16 -13.67
N SER A 167 -2.60 -15.88 -13.71
CA SER A 167 -2.90 -15.15 -14.94
C SER A 167 -1.64 -14.95 -15.79
N ARG A 168 -1.85 -14.82 -17.11
CA ARG A 168 -0.80 -14.41 -18.03
C ARG A 168 -0.75 -12.89 -18.07
N PHE A 169 0.20 -12.33 -17.33
CA PHE A 169 0.46 -10.89 -17.36
C PHE A 169 0.96 -10.50 -18.76
N ASN A 170 0.42 -9.43 -19.34
CA ASN A 170 0.83 -8.94 -20.66
C ASN A 170 1.19 -7.46 -20.60
N ALA A 171 1.77 -6.91 -21.67
CA ALA A 171 2.21 -5.52 -21.67
C ALA A 171 1.08 -4.49 -21.94
N ASP A 172 -0.17 -4.92 -22.12
CA ASP A 172 -1.24 -4.05 -22.62
C ASP A 172 -1.68 -3.02 -21.58
N ILE A 173 -1.66 -3.40 -20.31
CA ILE A 173 -2.03 -2.55 -19.18
C ILE A 173 -0.89 -2.61 -18.16
N ARG A 174 0.23 -1.93 -18.46
CA ARG A 174 1.26 -1.61 -17.46
C ARG A 174 1.32 -0.11 -17.28
N ARG A 175 0.89 0.36 -16.12
CA ARG A 175 0.82 1.79 -15.79
C ARG A 175 2.03 2.28 -15.00
N HIS A 176 2.53 1.45 -14.08
CA HIS A 176 3.63 1.82 -13.19
C HIS A 176 4.95 1.17 -13.62
N PRO A 177 6.08 1.88 -13.47
CA PRO A 177 7.39 1.35 -13.76
C PRO A 177 7.68 0.14 -12.85
N LEU A 178 8.42 -0.82 -13.41
CA LEU A 178 8.98 -1.89 -12.59
C LEU A 178 10.10 -1.30 -11.71
N PRO A 179 10.26 -1.76 -10.46
CA PRO A 179 11.19 -1.17 -9.50
C PRO A 179 12.68 -1.31 -9.87
N PHE A 180 12.98 -2.09 -10.91
CA PHE A 180 14.35 -2.33 -11.38
C PHE A 180 14.45 -2.05 -12.88
N SER A 181 15.43 -1.24 -13.28
CA SER A 181 15.61 -0.65 -14.62
C SER A 181 15.87 -1.65 -15.76
N GLY A 182 15.92 -2.96 -15.51
CA GLY A 182 15.97 -4.02 -16.52
C GLY A 182 14.70 -4.89 -16.58
N GLY A 183 13.59 -4.38 -16.06
CA GLY A 183 12.28 -5.03 -16.04
C GLY A 183 12.26 -6.35 -15.27
N PHE A 184 11.38 -7.27 -15.67
CA PHE A 184 11.19 -8.55 -14.95
C PHE A 184 12.45 -9.42 -14.92
N ARG A 185 13.34 -9.31 -15.92
CA ARG A 185 14.63 -10.02 -15.90
C ARG A 185 15.55 -9.50 -14.81
N ALA A 186 15.67 -8.18 -14.68
CA ALA A 186 16.46 -7.58 -13.60
C ALA A 186 15.85 -7.86 -12.23
N TRP A 187 14.52 -7.79 -12.12
CA TRP A 187 13.82 -8.15 -10.89
C TRP A 187 14.12 -9.61 -10.51
N ALA A 188 13.93 -10.57 -11.42
CA ALA A 188 14.23 -11.98 -11.15
C ALA A 188 15.70 -12.24 -10.75
N SER A 189 16.64 -11.52 -11.37
CA SER A 189 18.07 -11.58 -11.02
C SER A 189 18.31 -11.06 -9.60
N ARG A 190 17.67 -9.95 -9.22
CA ARG A 190 17.78 -9.37 -7.87
C ARG A 190 17.12 -10.29 -6.84
N SER A 191 15.92 -10.77 -7.09
CA SER A 191 15.17 -11.71 -6.23
C SER A 191 15.88 -13.04 -5.98
N ARG A 192 16.78 -13.44 -6.88
CA ARG A 192 17.64 -14.62 -6.69
C ARG A 192 18.76 -14.36 -5.69
N ARG A 193 19.34 -13.16 -5.72
CA ARG A 193 20.43 -12.76 -4.80
C ARG A 193 19.92 -12.34 -3.44
N ASP A 194 18.74 -11.73 -3.41
CA ASP A 194 18.13 -11.16 -2.23
C ASP A 194 16.62 -11.44 -2.27
N PRO A 195 16.13 -12.47 -1.53
CA PRO A 195 14.72 -12.81 -1.47
C PRO A 195 13.84 -11.70 -0.88
N MET A 196 14.44 -10.73 -0.17
CA MET A 196 13.76 -9.60 0.45
C MET A 196 13.82 -8.33 -0.40
N ALA A 197 14.44 -8.38 -1.59
CA ALA A 197 14.62 -7.22 -2.46
C ALA A 197 13.32 -6.49 -2.84
N GLY A 198 12.17 -7.15 -2.71
CA GLY A 198 10.86 -6.51 -2.86
C GLY A 198 10.62 -5.45 -1.78
N LEU A 199 11.04 -5.67 -0.53
CA LEU A 199 10.80 -4.72 0.58
C LEU A 199 11.62 -3.44 0.51
N SER A 200 12.72 -3.43 -0.25
CA SER A 200 13.60 -2.27 -0.40
C SER A 200 13.47 -1.60 -1.77
N ALA A 201 12.50 -2.03 -2.57
CA ALA A 201 12.31 -1.52 -3.93
C ALA A 201 11.62 -0.14 -3.92
N PRO A 202 12.00 0.78 -4.83
CA PRO A 202 11.37 2.08 -4.93
C PRO A 202 10.07 1.95 -5.75
N TYR A 203 8.95 1.72 -5.06
CA TYR A 203 7.63 1.73 -5.69
C TYR A 203 7.03 3.13 -5.72
N ASP A 204 6.20 3.40 -6.72
CA ASP A 204 5.44 4.64 -6.79
C ASP A 204 4.40 4.66 -5.67
N ARG A 205 4.37 5.75 -4.90
CA ARG A 205 3.38 5.92 -3.84
C ARG A 205 1.98 6.12 -4.44
N TYR A 206 1.01 5.38 -3.91
CA TYR A 206 -0.39 5.61 -4.25
C TYR A 206 -0.91 6.84 -3.51
N TRP A 207 -1.72 7.64 -4.19
CA TRP A 207 -2.18 8.93 -3.69
C TRP A 207 -3.26 8.81 -2.62
N ARG A 208 -3.97 7.67 -2.55
CA ARG A 208 -4.95 7.38 -1.48
C ARG A 208 -4.37 6.50 -0.38
N SER A 209 -4.85 6.68 0.84
CA SER A 209 -4.65 5.72 1.94
C SER A 209 -5.53 4.48 1.76
N LEU A 210 -5.24 3.41 2.51
CA LEU A 210 -6.09 2.22 2.52
C LEU A 210 -7.54 2.56 2.92
N ARG A 211 -7.75 3.48 3.88
CA ARG A 211 -9.06 3.94 4.35
C ARG A 211 -9.88 4.51 3.21
N GLN A 212 -9.28 5.40 2.43
CA GLN A 212 -9.95 6.02 1.29
C GLN A 212 -10.32 5.00 0.21
N VAL A 213 -9.45 4.00 -0.03
CA VAL A 213 -9.76 2.90 -0.97
C VAL A 213 -10.90 2.05 -0.45
N VAL A 214 -10.85 1.63 0.81
CA VAL A 214 -11.87 0.78 1.44
C VAL A 214 -13.22 1.49 1.51
N ALA A 215 -13.24 2.77 1.90
CA ALA A 215 -14.45 3.57 1.98
C ALA A 215 -15.10 3.73 0.60
N ALA A 216 -14.30 4.07 -0.42
CA ALA A 216 -14.79 4.15 -1.79
C ALA A 216 -15.36 2.81 -2.29
N ALA A 217 -14.69 1.69 -1.99
CA ALA A 217 -15.16 0.35 -2.35
C ALA A 217 -16.45 -0.06 -1.61
N ALA A 218 -16.60 0.39 -0.36
CA ALA A 218 -17.79 0.15 0.45
C ALA A 218 -18.96 1.10 0.11
N GLY A 219 -18.71 2.20 -0.61
CA GLY A 219 -19.71 3.24 -0.85
C GLY A 219 -19.96 4.13 0.37
N MET A 220 -18.95 4.32 1.22
CA MET A 220 -19.03 5.04 2.50
C MET A 220 -18.10 6.26 2.53
N SER A 221 -18.30 7.17 3.49
CA SER A 221 -17.28 8.19 3.80
C SER A 221 -16.07 7.54 4.50
N PRO A 222 -14.83 7.98 4.24
CA PRO A 222 -13.66 7.55 5.03
C PRO A 222 -13.82 7.74 6.54
N GLU A 223 -14.56 8.77 6.95
CA GLU A 223 -14.83 9.13 8.34
C GLU A 223 -15.76 8.13 9.05
N ASP A 224 -16.60 7.42 8.29
CA ASP A 224 -17.51 6.39 8.81
C ASP A 224 -16.78 5.08 9.15
N LEU A 225 -15.53 4.94 8.71
CA LEU A 225 -14.71 3.77 9.00
C LEU A 225 -14.05 3.87 10.38
N PRO A 226 -13.92 2.75 11.12
CA PRO A 226 -13.36 2.76 12.47
C PRO A 226 -11.93 3.33 12.50
N GLY A 227 -11.61 4.01 13.60
CA GLY A 227 -10.31 4.64 13.81
C GLY A 227 -10.05 5.86 12.94
N ALA A 228 -11.07 6.39 12.23
CA ALA A 228 -10.96 7.72 11.65
C ALA A 228 -10.62 8.70 12.78
N ALA A 229 -9.59 9.52 12.58
CA ALA A 229 -9.37 10.65 13.48
C ALA A 229 -10.65 11.49 13.43
N THR A 230 -11.40 11.51 14.53
CA THR A 230 -12.44 12.51 14.70
C THR A 230 -11.73 13.84 14.57
N SER A 231 -12.01 14.55 13.48
CA SER A 231 -11.68 15.96 13.35
C SER A 231 -12.37 16.65 14.52
N GLY A 232 -11.63 16.76 15.63
CA GLY A 232 -12.10 17.38 16.86
C GLY A 232 -12.59 18.78 16.54
N GLU A 233 -13.77 19.06 17.06
CA GLU A 233 -14.51 20.30 16.95
C GLU A 233 -13.64 21.54 17.24
N GLY A 234 -13.95 22.62 16.51
CA GLY A 234 -13.72 23.98 16.97
C GLY A 234 -12.31 24.53 16.75
N GLN A 235 -12.05 25.06 15.56
CA GLN A 235 -11.39 26.37 15.52
C GLN A 235 -12.33 27.35 16.25
N ALA A 236 -12.14 27.50 17.56
CA ALA A 236 -12.58 28.69 18.24
C ALA A 236 -11.89 29.85 17.52
N SER A 237 -12.67 30.59 16.74
CA SER A 237 -12.25 31.87 16.19
C SER A 237 -11.91 32.74 17.38
N VAL A 238 -10.61 32.90 17.66
CA VAL A 238 -10.15 33.97 18.52
C VAL A 238 -10.38 35.24 17.73
N GLU A 239 -11.53 35.87 17.93
CA GLU A 239 -11.73 37.27 17.57
C GLU A 239 -10.61 38.05 18.25
N THR A 240 -9.66 38.48 17.43
CA THR A 240 -8.64 39.45 17.84
C THR A 240 -9.36 40.80 17.91
N PRO A 241 -9.43 41.49 19.07
CA PRO A 241 -9.99 42.83 19.11
C PRO A 241 -9.15 43.76 18.24
N ALA A 242 -9.81 44.55 17.39
CA ALA A 242 -9.15 45.57 16.58
C ALA A 242 -8.42 46.58 17.49
N PRO A 243 -7.21 47.05 17.13
CA PRO A 243 -6.51 48.04 17.92
C PRO A 243 -7.28 49.37 17.89
N GLU A 244 -7.45 49.90 19.09
CA GLU A 244 -8.07 51.17 19.45
C GLU A 244 -7.41 52.33 18.67
N GLN A 245 -8.22 53.14 17.98
CA GLN A 245 -7.76 54.29 17.22
C GLN A 245 -7.17 55.34 18.16
N THR A 246 -5.92 55.74 17.90
CA THR A 246 -5.23 56.85 18.57
C THR A 246 -6.01 58.16 18.39
N PRO A 247 -6.20 58.98 19.45
CA PRO A 247 -6.87 60.28 19.32
C PRO A 247 -6.08 61.26 18.45
N PRO A 248 -6.74 62.23 17.80
CA PRO A 248 -6.07 63.20 16.94
C PRO A 248 -5.27 64.21 17.76
N ALA A 249 -4.11 64.60 17.23
CA ALA A 249 -3.32 65.69 17.76
C ALA A 249 -4.04 67.03 17.52
N GLU A 250 -4.33 67.73 18.60
CA GLU A 250 -4.75 69.13 18.58
C GLU A 250 -3.55 70.07 18.29
N GLY A 251 -3.81 71.08 17.47
CA GLY A 251 -3.27 72.43 17.68
C GLY A 251 -2.17 72.88 16.72
N GLY A 252 -2.47 73.93 15.94
CA GLY A 252 -1.42 74.76 15.35
C GLY A 252 -1.82 75.61 14.15
N ASP A 253 -2.69 76.60 14.38
CA ASP A 253 -2.87 77.89 13.69
C ASP A 253 -2.04 78.21 12.42
N SER A 254 -2.69 78.70 11.37
CA SER A 254 -2.82 80.16 11.08
C SER A 254 -3.00 80.51 9.59
N HIS A 255 -3.89 81.48 9.36
CA HIS A 255 -3.93 82.49 8.28
C HIS A 255 -3.97 82.04 6.81
N ALA A 256 -5.04 82.38 6.08
CA ALA A 256 -5.30 83.71 5.52
C ALA A 256 -6.44 83.66 4.48
N ALA A 257 -7.23 84.72 4.45
CA ALA A 257 -8.33 84.98 3.54
C ALA A 257 -7.88 85.25 2.09
N ALA A 258 -8.76 84.99 1.12
CA ALA A 258 -9.45 86.02 0.32
C ALA A 258 -10.01 85.47 -1.00
N ALA A 259 -11.25 85.89 -1.28
CA ALA A 259 -11.90 86.19 -2.57
C ALA A 259 -11.87 85.13 -3.70
#